data_AF-A0A9P5AJN1-F1
#
_entry.id   AF-A0A9P5AJN1-F1
#
_cell.length_a   1.000
_cell.length_b   1.000
_cell.length_c   1.000
_cell.angle_alpha   90.00
_cell.angle_beta   90.00
_cell.angle_gamma   90.00
#
_symmetry.space_group_name_H-M   'P 1'
#
loop_
_entity.id
_entity.type
_entity.pdbx_description
1 polymer ?
#
loop_
_entity_poly.entity_id
_entity_poly.type
_entity_poly.pdbx_seq_one_letter_code
_entity_poly.pdbx_strand_id
1 'polypeptide(L)'
;MSDDEGISIYDEVEIEDMTFDEAMGVYQFPCPCGDKFQITLEDLLDEQDIAVCPSCSLMIRVIFDLTRHRSDRRAASTTPFKELEATVANPPPASRP
;
A
#
# COMPACT_ATOMS: atom_id res chain seq x y z
N MET A 1 10.04 15.75 24.63
CA MET A 1 10.23 14.34 24.22
C MET A 1 8.90 13.67 24.35
N SER A 2 8.26 13.35 23.21
CA SER A 2 7.32 12.26 23.02
C SER A 2 6.92 12.23 21.54
N ASP A 3 7.52 11.26 20.84
CA ASP A 3 6.93 10.46 19.77
C ASP A 3 6.62 11.15 18.43
N ASP A 4 7.70 11.27 17.65
CA ASP A 4 7.80 11.10 16.20
C ASP A 4 6.51 10.54 15.54
N GLU A 5 5.93 11.31 14.60
CA GLU A 5 4.77 10.98 13.75
C GLU A 5 5.10 9.80 12.82
N GLY A 6 5.30 8.62 13.40
CA GLY A 6 5.49 7.36 12.72
C GLY A 6 4.18 6.90 12.11
N ILE A 7 4.15 6.83 10.77
CA ILE A 7 3.18 6.07 9.98
C ILE A 7 2.88 4.77 10.74
N SER A 8 1.63 4.60 11.15
CA SER A 8 1.21 3.54 12.09
C SER A 8 1.13 2.18 11.40
N ILE A 9 2.27 1.71 10.90
CA ILE A 9 2.44 0.35 10.39
C ILE A 9 2.39 -0.59 11.59
N TYR A 10 1.43 -1.50 11.58
CA TYR A 10 1.22 -2.46 12.65
C TYR A 10 2.20 -3.62 12.59
N ASP A 11 2.45 -4.13 11.38
CA ASP A 11 3.36 -5.25 11.13
C ASP A 11 3.79 -5.29 9.65
N GLU A 12 4.84 -6.05 9.36
CA GLU A 12 5.35 -6.28 8.01
C GLU A 12 5.09 -7.75 7.63
N VAL A 13 4.20 -7.96 6.67
CA VAL A 13 3.71 -9.29 6.28
C VAL A 13 4.24 -9.62 4.88
N GLU A 14 4.75 -10.84 4.70
CA GLU A 14 5.18 -11.30 3.38
C GLU A 14 3.97 -11.61 2.49
N ILE A 15 4.06 -11.28 1.20
CA ILE A 15 2.97 -11.56 0.25
C ILE A 15 2.62 -13.06 0.15
N GLU A 16 3.57 -13.95 0.50
CA GLU A 16 3.38 -15.41 0.52
C GLU A 16 2.41 -15.87 1.63
N ASP A 17 2.22 -15.06 2.68
CA ASP A 17 1.32 -15.35 3.80
C ASP A 17 -0.11 -14.81 3.56
N MET A 18 -0.30 -14.03 2.49
CA MET A 18 -1.60 -13.48 2.11
C MET A 18 -2.39 -14.42 1.21
N THR A 19 -3.72 -14.32 1.30
CA THR A 19 -4.62 -15.01 0.37
C THR A 19 -4.81 -14.17 -0.89
N PHE A 20 -4.29 -14.62 -2.02
CA PHE A 20 -4.51 -13.99 -3.31
C PHE A 20 -5.84 -14.43 -3.94
N ASP A 21 -6.67 -13.47 -4.34
CA ASP A 21 -7.89 -13.70 -5.08
C ASP A 21 -7.67 -13.35 -6.56
N GLU A 22 -7.57 -14.39 -7.41
CA GLU A 22 -7.28 -14.24 -8.84
C GLU A 22 -8.43 -13.59 -9.62
N ALA A 23 -9.66 -13.66 -9.10
CA ALA A 23 -10.84 -13.13 -9.77
C ALA A 23 -10.89 -11.60 -9.69
N MET A 24 -10.38 -11.03 -8.60
CA MET A 24 -10.34 -9.58 -8.36
C MET A 24 -8.93 -8.99 -8.42
N GLY A 25 -7.88 -9.82 -8.37
CA GLY A 25 -6.49 -9.35 -8.33
C GLY A 25 -6.12 -8.69 -7.00
N VAL A 26 -6.68 -9.17 -5.89
CA VAL A 26 -6.49 -8.58 -4.55
C VAL A 26 -5.89 -9.58 -3.58
N TYR A 27 -5.01 -9.12 -2.71
CA TYR A 27 -4.47 -9.87 -1.58
C TYR A 27 -5.26 -9.54 -0.33
N GLN A 28 -5.62 -10.59 0.40
CA GLN A 28 -6.40 -10.51 1.62
C GLN A 28 -5.68 -11.16 2.79
N PHE A 29 -5.68 -10.48 3.93
CA PHE A 29 -5.04 -10.99 5.14
C PHE A 29 -5.95 -10.87 6.36
N PRO A 30 -6.14 -11.93 7.18
CA PRO A 30 -7.00 -11.87 8.36
C PRO A 30 -6.44 -10.91 9.40
N CYS A 31 -7.17 -9.82 9.67
CA CYS A 31 -6.81 -8.83 10.65
C CYS A 31 -7.19 -9.31 12.07
N PRO A 32 -6.35 -9.11 13.10
CA PRO A 32 -6.66 -9.51 14.48
C PRO A 32 -7.89 -8.81 15.07
N CYS A 33 -8.40 -7.76 14.43
CA CYS A 33 -9.61 -7.09 14.87
C CYS A 33 -10.93 -7.73 14.37
N GLY A 34 -10.85 -8.76 13.52
CA GLY A 34 -12.01 -9.51 13.02
C GLY A 34 -12.39 -9.26 11.56
N ASP A 35 -11.75 -8.28 10.91
CA ASP A 35 -11.90 -7.98 9.49
C ASP A 35 -10.71 -8.52 8.67
N LYS A 36 -10.64 -8.16 7.38
CA LYS A 36 -9.54 -8.54 6.48
C LYS A 36 -8.90 -7.28 5.89
N PHE A 37 -7.58 -7.23 5.91
CA PHE A 37 -6.84 -6.28 5.08
C PHE A 37 -7.02 -6.66 3.62
N GLN A 38 -7.06 -5.65 2.75
CA GLN A 38 -7.22 -5.83 1.31
C GLN A 38 -6.26 -4.88 0.60
N ILE A 39 -5.52 -5.38 -0.39
CA ILE A 39 -4.62 -4.59 -1.24
C ILE A 39 -4.63 -5.16 -2.65
N THR A 40 -4.55 -4.31 -3.67
CA THR A 40 -4.54 -4.75 -5.06
C THR A 40 -3.11 -5.09 -5.51
N LEU A 41 -2.99 -6.02 -6.46
CA LEU A 41 -1.69 -6.35 -7.07
C LEU A 41 -1.07 -5.12 -7.76
N GLU A 42 -1.88 -4.25 -8.36
CA GLU A 42 -1.40 -3.04 -9.03
C GLU A 42 -0.71 -2.07 -8.06
N ASP A 43 -1.22 -1.94 -6.84
CA ASP A 43 -0.65 -1.09 -5.79
C ASP A 43 0.72 -1.64 -5.33
N LEU A 44 0.78 -2.97 -5.12
CA LEU A 44 2.02 -3.68 -4.80
C LEU A 44 3.10 -3.57 -5.89
N LEU A 45 2.68 -3.42 -7.16
CA LEU A 45 3.59 -3.22 -8.30
C LEU A 45 4.07 -1.77 -8.43
N ASP A 46 3.32 -0.80 -7.90
CA ASP A 46 3.65 0.64 -7.90
C ASP A 46 4.45 1.07 -6.66
N GLU A 47 5.06 0.11 -5.95
CA GLU A 47 5.78 0.36 -4.67
C GLU A 47 4.85 0.83 -3.55
N GLN A 48 3.54 0.65 -3.71
CA GLN A 48 2.53 0.95 -2.72
C GLN A 48 2.16 -0.37 -2.02
N ASP A 49 2.97 -0.73 -1.05
CA ASP A 49 2.86 -1.96 -0.27
C ASP A 49 2.05 -1.81 1.02
N ILE A 50 1.10 -0.86 1.05
CA ILE A 50 0.35 -0.52 2.27
C ILE A 50 -1.05 -1.11 2.23
N ALA A 51 -1.25 -2.22 2.92
CA ALA A 51 -2.59 -2.80 3.05
C ALA A 51 -3.35 -2.14 4.20
N VAL A 52 -4.56 -1.65 3.92
CA VAL A 52 -5.39 -0.92 4.87
C VAL A 52 -6.60 -1.75 5.28
N CYS A 53 -6.92 -1.77 6.57
CA CYS A 53 -8.16 -2.39 7.07
C CYS A 53 -9.26 -1.33 7.24
N PRO A 54 -10.45 -1.51 6.61
CA PRO A 54 -11.55 -0.54 6.70
C PRO A 54 -12.16 -0.42 8.11
N SER A 55 -11.99 -1.42 8.98
CA SER A 55 -12.57 -1.42 10.33
C SER A 55 -11.63 -0.90 11.40
N CYS A 56 -10.32 -0.93 11.17
CA CYS A 56 -9.34 -0.71 12.24
C CYS A 56 -8.40 0.46 11.97
N SER A 57 -8.44 1.07 10.77
CA SER A 57 -7.48 2.11 10.31
C SER A 57 -6.01 1.70 10.48
N LEU A 58 -5.76 0.43 10.78
CA LEU A 58 -4.44 -0.17 10.85
C LEU A 58 -3.94 -0.30 9.42
N MET A 59 -2.64 -0.09 9.29
CA MET A 59 -1.90 -0.25 8.04
C MET A 59 -0.85 -1.33 8.29
N ILE A 60 -0.69 -2.26 7.36
CA ILE A 60 0.40 -3.23 7.39
C ILE A 60 1.23 -3.06 6.12
N ARG A 61 2.53 -3.35 6.22
CA ARG A 61 3.44 -3.28 5.08
C ARG A 61 3.57 -4.65 4.44
N VAL A 62 3.41 -4.75 3.13
CA VAL A 62 3.44 -6.01 2.40
C VAL A 62 4.79 -6.18 1.72
N ILE A 63 5.60 -7.11 2.19
CA ILE A 63 6.93 -7.33 1.62
C ILE A 63 6.81 -8.21 0.38
N PHE A 64 7.12 -7.64 -0.78
CA PHE A 64 7.18 -8.33 -2.07
C PHE A 64 8.60 -8.26 -2.67
N ASP A 65 9.27 -9.40 -2.76
CA ASP A 65 10.61 -9.47 -3.34
C ASP A 65 10.53 -9.69 -4.88
N LEU A 66 10.64 -8.59 -5.62
CA LEU A 66 10.79 -8.59 -7.09
C LEU A 66 12.14 -9.22 -7.54
N THR A 67 13.08 -9.39 -6.61
CA THR A 67 14.45 -9.84 -6.84
C THR A 67 14.56 -11.35 -7.11
N ARG A 68 13.69 -12.18 -6.52
CA ARG A 68 13.66 -13.65 -6.73
C ARG A 68 13.40 -14.04 -8.20
N HIS A 69 12.75 -13.15 -8.97
CA HIS A 69 12.47 -13.34 -10.40
C HIS A 69 13.54 -12.78 -11.36
N ARG A 70 14.58 -12.11 -10.85
CA ARG A 70 15.60 -11.45 -11.68
C ARG A 70 17.00 -11.97 -11.36
N SER A 71 17.16 -13.29 -11.45
CA SER A 71 18.48 -13.93 -11.42
C SER A 71 19.36 -13.39 -12.54
N ASP A 72 20.52 -12.87 -12.15
CA ASP A 72 21.62 -12.37 -12.98
C ASP A 72 21.38 -11.06 -13.75
N ARG A 73 21.53 -9.91 -13.07
CA ARG A 73 22.16 -8.72 -13.65
C ARG A 73 22.60 -7.76 -12.53
N ARG A 74 23.92 -7.64 -12.36
CA ARG A 74 24.60 -6.52 -11.70
C ARG A 74 23.86 -5.19 -11.96
N ALA A 75 23.55 -4.47 -10.88
CA ALA A 75 23.31 -3.02 -10.75
C ALA A 75 22.77 -2.25 -11.98
N ALA A 76 21.52 -1.72 -11.90
CA ALA A 76 21.14 -0.33 -12.22
C ALA A 76 19.63 -0.14 -12.49
N SER A 77 19.18 1.09 -12.21
CA SER A 77 17.83 1.72 -12.29
C SER A 77 17.13 1.69 -10.94
N THR A 78 17.15 2.70 -10.08
CA THR A 78 17.11 4.16 -10.32
C THR A 78 15.99 4.56 -11.27
N THR A 79 14.80 4.75 -10.72
CA THR A 79 13.98 5.93 -11.05
C THR A 79 13.38 6.47 -9.76
N PRO A 80 13.84 7.63 -9.26
CA PRO A 80 12.98 8.49 -8.46
C PRO A 80 11.90 9.01 -9.42
N PHE A 81 10.72 8.40 -9.40
CA PHE A 81 9.57 8.92 -10.14
C PHE A 81 9.08 10.16 -9.40
N LYS A 82 9.65 11.27 -9.83
CA LYS A 82 9.32 12.63 -9.47
C LYS A 82 7.82 12.86 -9.64
N GLU A 83 7.16 13.14 -8.53
CA GLU A 83 6.26 14.28 -8.32
C GLU A 83 5.71 14.90 -9.62
N LEU A 84 4.44 14.60 -9.89
CA LEU A 84 3.56 15.50 -10.63
C LEU A 84 2.22 15.60 -9.91
N GLU A 85 2.00 16.80 -9.43
CA GLU A 85 0.89 17.31 -8.66
C GLU A 85 -0.47 17.02 -9.29
N ALA A 86 -1.45 16.73 -8.44
CA ALA A 86 -2.82 17.15 -8.68
C ALA A 86 -3.41 17.70 -7.39
N THR A 87 -3.13 18.97 -7.14
CA THR A 87 -3.96 19.84 -6.31
C THR A 87 -5.39 19.79 -6.84
N VAL A 88 -6.28 19.06 -6.17
CA VAL A 88 -7.72 19.38 -6.17
C VAL A 88 -8.13 19.75 -4.77
N ALA A 89 -7.65 20.93 -4.36
CA ALA A 89 -8.43 21.75 -3.47
C ALA A 89 -9.80 21.96 -4.15
N ASN A 90 -10.83 21.27 -3.67
CA ASN A 90 -12.21 21.63 -3.94
C ASN A 90 -12.78 22.34 -2.70
N PRO A 91 -12.43 23.62 -2.45
CA PRO A 91 -13.22 24.44 -1.56
C PRO A 91 -14.49 24.88 -2.30
N PRO A 92 -15.69 24.73 -1.70
CA PRO A 92 -16.90 25.28 -2.28
C PRO A 92 -16.90 26.82 -2.11
N PRO A 93 -17.42 27.56 -3.10
CA PRO A 93 -18.28 28.68 -2.71
C PRO A 93 -19.54 28.84 -3.57
N ALA A 94 -20.57 29.28 -2.86
CA ALA A 94 -21.97 29.46 -3.25
C ALA A 94 -22.25 30.47 -4.37
N SER A 95 -23.43 30.33 -5.02
CA SER A 95 -24.39 31.40 -5.43
C SER A 95 -25.55 30.73 -6.21
N ARG A 96 -26.77 30.57 -5.67
CA ARG A 96 -27.97 31.47 -5.75
C ARG A 96 -28.35 31.87 -7.18
N PRO A 97 -29.64 31.98 -7.56
CA PRO A 97 -30.72 32.70 -6.87
C PRO A 97 -31.55 31.89 -5.86
#